data_AF-A0A1M6ZZU3-F1
#
_entry.id   AF-A0A1M6ZZU3-F1
#
_cell.length_a   1.000
_cell.length_b   1.000
_cell.length_c   1.000
_cell.angle_alpha   90.00
_cell.angle_beta   90.00
_cell.angle_gamma   90.00
#
_symmetry.space_group_name_H-M   'P 1'
#
loop_
_entity.id
_entity.type
_entity.pdbx_description
1 polymer ?
#
loop_
_entity_poly.entity_id
_entity_poly.type
_entity_poly.pdbx_seq_one_letter_code
_entity_poly.pdbx_strand_id
1 'polypeptide(L)'
;ENMKKRWMKLFVAALLCVGMWGCGLFDEDVTTTVDDVRSSGTVVAILDDSLVILKNSRGWEEHAESCDYYDSCDKGTMNHGIFLVDYRNKRLPYWGDTAKGIYHIINGLAYDSTIFFYNDENKFGLWKISKSIDVRGEMKWSEECDGKKNIQNVRPWKKGDILLEGTQNCPYAILDTATGNVKKLDFAGEYAWLEGCDDITYIDGNVVCLKALYDEKKYGLYEYGEMGLMDSLVWNDASWSIYTKNILEIRGGMFTIKHPTKMIDGEPNPLNGIFIHYLKPLGTPDSPVRMESNNFIDSKGISIGYSSEDLIVTK
;
A
#
# COMPACT_ATOMS: atom_id res chain seq x y z
N GLU A 1 43.66 18.81 -63.11
CA GLU A 1 42.22 19.07 -62.91
C GLU A 1 41.37 17.88 -62.46
N ASN A 2 41.59 16.67 -62.98
CA ASN A 2 40.73 15.50 -62.67
C ASN A 2 40.77 14.99 -61.21
N MET A 3 41.84 15.24 -60.45
CA MET A 3 41.91 14.83 -59.04
C MET A 3 40.98 15.64 -58.13
N LYS A 4 40.91 16.97 -58.31
CA LYS A 4 40.06 17.85 -57.49
C LYS A 4 38.56 17.54 -57.65
N LYS A 5 38.12 17.20 -58.87
CA LYS A 5 36.73 16.77 -59.15
C LYS A 5 36.36 15.44 -58.50
N ARG A 6 37.32 14.54 -58.28
CA ARG A 6 37.08 13.21 -57.68
C ARG A 6 36.99 13.27 -56.16
N TRP A 7 37.81 14.10 -55.52
CA TRP A 7 37.73 14.37 -54.07
C TRP A 7 36.48 15.16 -53.69
N MET A 8 36.04 16.11 -54.52
CA MET A 8 34.82 16.87 -54.27
C MET A 8 33.55 16.01 -54.36
N LYS A 9 33.52 15.01 -55.25
CA LYS A 9 32.41 14.03 -55.33
C LYS A 9 32.37 13.10 -54.12
N LEU A 10 33.53 12.68 -53.59
CA LEU A 10 33.63 11.88 -52.37
C LEU A 10 33.18 12.67 -51.12
N PHE A 11 33.53 13.96 -51.04
CA PHE A 11 33.12 14.82 -49.92
C PHE A 11 31.61 15.10 -49.92
N VAL A 12 31.01 15.34 -51.09
CA VAL A 12 29.55 15.56 -51.22
C VAL A 12 28.77 14.27 -50.92
N ALA A 13 29.27 13.11 -51.33
CA ALA A 13 28.66 11.83 -51.00
C ALA A 13 28.74 11.52 -49.49
N ALA A 14 29.86 11.82 -48.84
CA ALA A 14 30.00 11.67 -47.39
C ALA A 14 29.07 12.60 -46.60
N LEU A 15 28.94 13.87 -47.01
CA LEU A 15 28.01 14.83 -46.40
C LEU A 15 26.53 14.45 -46.60
N LEU A 16 26.17 13.85 -47.75
CA LEU A 16 24.83 13.32 -47.99
C LEU A 16 24.54 12.07 -47.14
N CYS A 17 25.53 11.19 -46.92
CA CYS A 17 25.37 10.04 -46.03
C CYS A 17 25.21 10.44 -44.56
N VAL A 18 25.87 11.52 -44.11
CA VAL A 18 25.70 12.06 -42.74
C VAL A 18 24.40 12.87 -42.62
N GLY A 19 23.95 13.53 -43.68
CA GLY A 19 22.68 14.26 -43.71
C GLY A 19 21.43 13.37 -43.75
N MET A 20 21.56 12.09 -44.15
CA MET A 20 20.49 11.08 -44.08
C MET A 20 20.39 10.40 -42.71
N TRP A 21 21.30 10.71 -41.78
CA TRP A 21 21.24 10.30 -40.37
C TRP A 21 20.65 11.42 -39.48
N GLY A 22 19.87 12.32 -40.09
CA GLY A 22 19.15 13.40 -39.40
C GLY A 22 17.86 12.94 -38.74
N CYS A 23 17.88 11.80 -38.05
CA CYS A 23 16.99 11.59 -36.91
C CYS A 23 17.70 12.26 -35.73
N GLY A 24 17.03 13.19 -35.06
CA GLY A 24 17.60 14.04 -34.01
C GLY A 24 18.31 13.23 -32.94
N LEU A 25 19.63 13.16 -33.01
CA LEU A 25 20.49 12.42 -32.08
C LEU A 25 20.51 13.02 -30.65
N PHE A 26 19.68 14.02 -30.34
CA PHE A 26 19.87 14.83 -29.13
C PHE A 26 18.65 15.34 -28.37
N ASP A 27 17.40 15.12 -28.79
CA ASP A 27 16.25 15.41 -27.92
C ASP A 27 15.09 14.48 -28.32
N GLU A 28 14.88 13.42 -27.54
CA GLU A 28 13.59 12.72 -27.55
C GLU A 28 12.57 13.69 -26.93
N ASP A 29 11.61 14.18 -27.72
CA ASP A 29 10.55 15.03 -27.20
C ASP A 29 9.65 14.18 -26.28
N VAL A 30 9.88 14.29 -24.97
CA VAL A 30 9.04 13.62 -23.97
C VAL A 30 7.85 14.52 -23.65
N THR A 31 6.65 14.05 -23.97
CA THR A 31 5.41 14.73 -23.59
C THR A 31 4.78 14.04 -22.38
N THR A 32 4.77 14.72 -21.23
CA THR A 32 4.06 14.26 -20.03
C THR A 32 2.63 14.82 -20.02
N THR A 33 1.65 13.93 -19.95
CA THR A 33 0.25 14.27 -19.72
C THR A 33 -0.19 13.77 -18.34
N VAL A 34 -1.05 14.54 -17.67
CA VAL A 34 -1.58 14.20 -16.34
C VAL A 34 -3.09 14.21 -16.42
N ASP A 35 -3.73 13.16 -15.92
CA ASP A 35 -5.17 13.03 -15.97
C ASP A 35 -5.85 14.18 -15.21
N ASP A 36 -6.88 14.76 -15.84
CA ASP A 36 -7.73 15.77 -15.22
C ASP A 36 -8.56 15.22 -14.05
N VAL A 37 -8.87 13.93 -14.12
CA VAL A 37 -9.72 13.20 -13.17
C VAL A 37 -8.85 12.44 -12.16
N ARG A 38 -9.25 12.47 -10.89
CA ARG A 38 -8.61 11.68 -9.83
C ARG A 38 -9.26 10.30 -9.75
N SER A 39 -8.50 9.31 -9.28
CA SER A 39 -9.04 7.99 -8.92
C SER A 39 -10.02 8.09 -7.75
N SER A 40 -10.86 7.06 -7.59
CA SER A 40 -11.71 6.89 -6.42
C SER A 40 -10.87 6.60 -5.17
N GLY A 41 -11.48 6.78 -4.00
CA GLY A 41 -10.85 6.51 -2.72
C GLY A 41 -10.44 5.05 -2.57
N THR A 42 -9.19 4.83 -2.18
CA THR A 42 -8.64 3.51 -1.84
C THR A 42 -8.25 3.51 -0.37
N VAL A 43 -8.60 2.45 0.37
CA VAL A 43 -8.32 2.36 1.81
C VAL A 43 -6.82 2.27 2.05
N VAL A 44 -6.28 3.19 2.83
CA VAL A 44 -4.89 3.15 3.33
C VAL A 44 -4.86 2.48 4.69
N ALA A 45 -5.63 2.98 5.65
CA ALA A 45 -5.64 2.48 7.01
C ALA A 45 -6.97 2.79 7.71
N ILE A 46 -7.35 1.94 8.67
CA ILE A 46 -8.49 2.16 9.55
C ILE A 46 -7.95 2.70 10.88
N LEU A 47 -8.43 3.85 11.31
CA LEU A 47 -7.94 4.52 12.52
C LEU A 47 -8.70 4.06 13.75
N ASP A 48 -10.01 4.01 13.64
CA ASP A 48 -10.93 3.62 14.69
C ASP A 48 -12.23 3.07 14.09
N ASP A 49 -13.22 2.88 14.94
CA ASP A 49 -14.52 2.32 14.59
C ASP A 49 -15.30 3.07 13.49
N SER A 50 -15.00 4.34 13.27
CA SER A 50 -15.74 5.21 12.35
C SER A 50 -14.87 5.88 11.31
N LEU A 51 -13.56 5.97 11.55
CA LEU A 51 -12.64 6.74 10.74
C LEU A 51 -11.69 5.86 9.93
N VAL A 52 -11.63 6.18 8.64
CA VAL A 52 -10.69 5.58 7.70
C VAL A 52 -9.91 6.66 6.97
N ILE A 53 -8.67 6.33 6.64
CA ILE A 53 -7.84 7.10 5.73
C ILE A 53 -7.98 6.52 4.34
N LEU A 54 -8.39 7.36 3.39
CA LEU A 54 -8.41 7.03 1.97
C LEU A 54 -7.30 7.76 1.23
N LYS A 55 -6.75 7.13 0.19
CA LYS A 55 -5.91 7.77 -0.82
C LYS A 55 -6.62 7.86 -2.16
N ASN A 56 -6.30 8.89 -2.92
CA ASN A 56 -6.53 8.94 -4.35
C ASN A 56 -5.30 9.51 -5.07
N SER A 57 -5.30 9.48 -6.39
CA SER A 57 -4.17 9.91 -7.22
C SER A 57 -4.66 10.39 -8.58
N ARG A 58 -3.78 11.00 -9.37
CA ARG A 58 -3.97 11.23 -10.81
C ARG A 58 -3.09 10.26 -11.57
N GLY A 59 -3.58 9.74 -12.69
CA GLY A 59 -2.72 9.05 -13.65
C GLY A 59 -1.82 10.06 -14.34
N TRP A 60 -0.66 9.61 -14.77
CA TRP A 60 0.19 10.33 -15.71
C TRP A 60 0.65 9.37 -16.80
N GLU A 61 0.84 9.89 -18.00
CA GLU A 61 1.39 9.17 -19.14
C GLU A 61 2.50 10.01 -19.78
N GLU A 62 3.68 9.43 -19.95
CA GLU A 62 4.80 10.01 -20.69
C GLU A 62 4.96 9.29 -22.02
N HIS A 63 4.92 10.07 -23.09
CA HIS A 63 5.17 9.61 -24.44
C HIS A 63 6.56 10.07 -24.86
N ALA A 64 7.45 9.11 -25.11
CA ALA A 64 8.72 9.38 -25.78
C ALA A 64 8.58 8.96 -27.25
N GLU A 65 8.65 9.92 -28.17
CA GLU A 65 8.69 9.64 -29.60
C GLU A 65 10.10 9.16 -29.96
N SER A 66 10.29 7.84 -30.11
CA SER A 66 11.53 7.30 -30.68
C SER A 66 11.46 7.31 -32.20
N CYS A 67 12.60 7.55 -32.86
CA CYS A 67 12.69 7.53 -34.32
C CYS A 67 12.39 6.15 -34.94
N ASP A 68 12.35 5.09 -34.12
CA ASP A 68 12.07 3.72 -34.52
C ASP A 68 10.58 3.34 -34.36
N TYR A 69 9.62 4.23 -34.64
CA TYR A 69 8.19 3.91 -34.79
C TYR A 69 7.50 3.18 -33.61
N TYR A 70 8.18 3.03 -32.48
CA TYR A 70 7.65 2.47 -31.25
C TYR A 70 7.48 3.61 -30.26
N ASP A 71 6.22 4.00 -30.05
CA ASP A 71 5.84 4.87 -28.94
C ASP A 71 6.00 4.05 -27.66
N SER A 72 6.98 4.38 -26.83
CA SER A 72 7.02 3.90 -25.45
C SER A 72 6.20 4.86 -24.60
N CYS A 73 5.06 4.37 -24.11
CA CYS A 73 4.20 5.11 -23.20
C CYS A 73 4.41 4.59 -21.78
N ASP A 74 5.14 5.35 -20.97
CA ASP A 74 5.26 5.06 -19.54
C ASP A 74 4.06 5.64 -18.82
N LYS A 75 3.52 4.90 -17.85
CA LYS A 75 2.34 5.30 -17.09
C LYS A 75 2.57 5.11 -15.61
N GLY A 76 1.99 6.00 -14.81
CA GLY A 76 2.05 5.88 -13.36
C GLY A 76 0.99 6.68 -12.65
N THR A 77 1.16 6.82 -11.33
CA THR A 77 0.30 7.66 -10.51
C THR A 77 1.11 8.77 -9.85
N MET A 78 0.51 9.94 -9.74
CA MET A 78 1.12 11.09 -9.08
C MET A 78 0.09 11.95 -8.36
N ASN A 79 0.58 13.00 -7.70
CA ASN A 79 -0.19 14.02 -7.02
C ASN A 79 -1.18 13.42 -6.02
N HIS A 80 -0.69 12.49 -5.18
CA HIS A 80 -1.54 11.73 -4.29
C HIS A 80 -2.23 12.60 -3.25
N GLY A 81 -3.50 12.30 -2.99
CA GLY A 81 -4.31 12.93 -1.96
C GLY A 81 -4.62 11.94 -0.85
N ILE A 82 -4.64 12.44 0.39
CA ILE A 82 -5.03 11.68 1.58
C ILE A 82 -6.25 12.35 2.19
N PHE A 83 -7.23 11.55 2.62
CA PHE A 83 -8.48 12.03 3.17
C PHE A 83 -8.87 11.22 4.40
N LEU A 84 -9.29 11.92 5.44
CA LEU A 84 -9.90 11.33 6.63
C LEU A 84 -11.43 11.38 6.46
N VAL A 85 -12.08 10.22 6.44
CA VAL A 85 -13.52 10.13 6.19
C VAL A 85 -14.22 9.22 7.20
N ASP A 86 -15.53 9.41 7.34
CA ASP A 86 -16.42 8.55 8.12
C ASP A 86 -16.87 7.37 7.24
N TYR A 87 -16.42 6.15 7.53
CA TYR A 87 -16.82 4.99 6.73
C TYR A 87 -18.12 4.33 7.19
N ARG A 88 -18.67 4.75 8.34
CA ARG A 88 -19.97 4.29 8.85
C ARG A 88 -21.11 5.13 8.30
N ASN A 89 -20.87 6.41 8.07
CA ASN A 89 -21.85 7.36 7.56
C ASN A 89 -21.21 8.21 6.47
N LYS A 90 -21.58 7.98 5.21
CA LYS A 90 -21.04 8.76 4.09
C LYS A 90 -21.22 10.26 4.33
N ARG A 91 -20.11 10.98 4.49
CA ARG A 91 -20.04 12.43 4.75
C ARG A 91 -18.89 13.03 3.95
N LEU A 92 -18.85 14.35 3.83
CA LEU A 92 -17.65 14.99 3.28
C LEU A 92 -16.43 14.68 4.17
N PRO A 93 -15.22 14.61 3.60
CA PRO A 93 -14.00 14.38 4.36
C PRO A 93 -13.85 15.36 5.52
N TYR A 94 -13.53 14.86 6.71
CA TYR A 94 -13.20 15.69 7.87
C TYR A 94 -11.91 16.48 7.64
N TRP A 95 -11.00 15.88 6.87
CA TRP A 95 -9.74 16.47 6.49
C TRP A 95 -9.26 15.85 5.18
N GLY A 96 -8.47 16.60 4.44
CA GLY A 96 -7.68 16.05 3.35
C GLY A 96 -6.61 17.02 2.88
N ASP A 97 -5.60 16.45 2.23
CA ASP A 97 -4.46 17.19 1.72
C ASP A 97 -3.92 16.47 0.47
N THR A 98 -3.20 17.19 -0.39
CA THR A 98 -2.69 16.66 -1.66
C THR A 98 -1.23 17.04 -1.84
N ALA A 99 -0.40 16.02 -2.03
CA ALA A 99 1.00 16.14 -2.35
C ALA A 99 1.16 16.48 -3.84
N LYS A 100 2.18 17.26 -4.21
CA LYS A 100 2.61 17.39 -5.62
C LYS A 100 3.79 16.48 -5.89
N GLY A 101 3.75 15.75 -7.00
CA GLY A 101 4.83 14.83 -7.41
C GLY A 101 4.48 13.35 -7.27
N ILE A 102 5.47 12.50 -7.48
CA ILE A 102 5.35 11.03 -7.47
C ILE A 102 5.74 10.53 -6.08
N TYR A 103 4.77 9.93 -5.38
CA TYR A 103 4.95 9.37 -4.05
C TYR A 103 4.21 8.03 -3.96
N HIS A 104 4.91 7.01 -3.52
CA HIS A 104 4.34 5.70 -3.23
C HIS A 104 3.79 5.69 -1.81
N ILE A 105 2.49 5.93 -1.66
CA ILE A 105 1.79 5.79 -0.37
C ILE A 105 1.50 4.31 -0.10
N ILE A 106 2.02 3.84 1.02
CA ILE A 106 1.89 2.44 1.44
C ILE A 106 0.72 2.27 2.40
N ASN A 107 0.06 1.12 2.32
CA ASN A 107 -1.09 0.81 3.16
C ASN A 107 -0.63 0.63 4.62
N GLY A 108 -1.51 0.92 5.57
CA GLY A 108 -1.24 0.92 6.99
C GLY A 108 -0.80 2.27 7.55
N LEU A 109 -0.33 2.25 8.80
CA LEU A 109 0.07 3.44 9.55
C LEU A 109 1.52 3.30 10.01
N ALA A 110 2.32 4.33 9.86
CA ALA A 110 3.64 4.40 10.49
C ALA A 110 3.51 4.65 12.00
N TYR A 111 2.57 5.53 12.39
CA TYR A 111 2.25 5.93 13.78
C TYR A 111 0.79 6.40 13.84
N ASP A 112 0.35 6.84 15.02
CA ASP A 112 -0.93 7.51 15.25
C ASP A 112 -1.28 8.50 14.13
N SER A 113 -2.27 8.12 13.31
CA SER A 113 -2.79 8.93 12.20
C SER A 113 -1.72 9.40 11.20
N THR A 114 -0.62 8.65 11.06
CA THR A 114 0.54 9.01 10.24
C THR A 114 0.78 7.96 9.18
N ILE A 115 0.84 8.39 7.93
CA ILE A 115 1.00 7.54 6.76
C ILE A 115 2.46 7.54 6.33
N PHE A 116 2.94 6.38 5.88
CA PHE A 116 4.25 6.26 5.27
C PHE A 116 4.18 6.44 3.76
N PHE A 117 5.18 7.11 3.20
CA PHE A 117 5.40 7.14 1.76
C PHE A 117 6.89 7.10 1.44
N TYR A 118 7.20 6.73 0.21
CA TYR A 118 8.53 6.89 -0.37
C TYR A 118 8.46 7.37 -1.82
N ASN A 119 9.58 7.78 -2.41
CA ASN A 119 9.67 8.13 -3.83
C ASN A 119 10.69 7.23 -4.57
N ASP A 120 10.82 7.39 -5.88
CA ASP A 120 11.73 6.57 -6.70
C ASP A 120 13.22 6.77 -6.37
N GLU A 121 13.56 7.85 -5.66
CA GLU A 121 14.90 8.11 -5.10
C GLU A 121 15.13 7.42 -3.74
N ASN A 122 14.22 6.53 -3.32
CA ASN A 122 14.19 5.89 -1.99
C ASN A 122 14.11 6.87 -0.82
N LYS A 123 13.76 8.14 -1.05
CA LYS A 123 13.47 9.06 0.04
C LYS A 123 12.14 8.70 0.65
N PHE A 124 12.15 8.44 1.95
CA PHE A 124 10.95 8.16 2.71
C PHE A 124 10.53 9.35 3.55
N GLY A 125 9.25 9.39 3.87
CA GLY A 125 8.70 10.39 4.75
C GLY A 125 7.40 9.96 5.40
N LEU A 126 6.89 10.88 6.19
CA LEU A 126 5.70 10.71 6.99
C LEU A 126 4.70 11.80 6.65
N TRP A 127 3.44 11.41 6.53
CA TRP A 127 2.33 12.33 6.34
C TRP A 127 1.34 12.17 7.47
N LYS A 128 1.47 13.03 8.47
CA LYS A 128 0.54 13.06 9.60
C LYS A 128 -0.70 13.86 9.22
N ILE A 129 -1.88 13.34 9.53
CA ILE A 129 -3.13 14.09 9.38
C ILE A 129 -2.99 15.45 10.07
N SER A 130 -3.50 16.50 9.42
CA SER A 130 -3.39 17.90 9.83
C SER A 130 -1.98 18.50 9.82
N LYS A 131 -0.99 17.83 9.24
CA LYS A 131 0.36 18.36 9.05
C LYS A 131 0.80 18.23 7.59
N SER A 132 1.77 19.06 7.22
CA SER A 132 2.44 18.91 5.92
C SER A 132 3.27 17.63 5.90
N ILE A 133 3.52 17.17 4.69
CA ILE A 133 4.45 16.09 4.38
C ILE A 133 5.84 16.39 4.97
N ASP A 134 6.44 15.37 5.58
CA ASP A 134 7.71 15.45 6.27
C ASP A 134 8.67 14.38 5.73
N VAL A 135 9.58 14.79 4.85
CA VAL A 135 10.60 13.91 4.25
C VAL A 135 11.73 13.73 5.26
N ARG A 136 12.01 12.48 5.64
CA ARG A 136 12.89 12.15 6.77
C ARG A 136 14.30 11.75 6.36
N GLY A 137 14.44 11.05 5.24
CA GLY A 137 15.73 10.55 4.79
C GLY A 137 15.60 9.58 3.64
N GLU A 138 16.65 8.80 3.41
CA GLU A 138 16.71 7.77 2.36
C GLU A 138 16.73 6.38 2.99
N MET A 139 15.96 5.45 2.42
CA MET A 139 15.96 4.05 2.85
C MET A 139 17.23 3.34 2.39
N LYS A 140 18.00 2.84 3.35
CA LYS A 140 19.25 2.11 3.14
C LYS A 140 19.02 0.64 3.43
N TRP A 141 18.70 -0.11 2.39
CA TRP A 141 18.42 -1.53 2.48
C TRP A 141 19.67 -2.35 2.76
N SER A 142 19.59 -3.29 3.71
CA SER A 142 20.61 -4.33 3.88
C SER A 142 20.65 -5.27 2.68
N GLU A 143 21.81 -5.84 2.37
CA GLU A 143 21.99 -6.79 1.24
C GLU A 143 21.01 -7.97 1.26
N GLU A 144 20.54 -8.38 2.44
CA GLU A 144 19.59 -9.48 2.63
C GLU A 144 18.15 -9.15 2.19
N CYS A 145 17.80 -7.86 2.08
CA CYS A 145 16.47 -7.40 1.67
C CYS A 145 16.58 -6.50 0.43
N ASP A 146 16.02 -6.92 -0.71
CA ASP A 146 16.01 -6.10 -1.92
C ASP A 146 14.69 -5.29 -2.00
N GLY A 147 14.48 -4.42 -1.02
CA GLY A 147 13.16 -3.84 -0.79
C GLY A 147 12.82 -2.57 -1.59
N LYS A 148 13.61 -2.22 -2.62
CA LYS A 148 13.30 -1.06 -3.48
C LYS A 148 11.94 -1.20 -4.17
N LYS A 149 11.37 -2.41 -4.21
CA LYS A 149 10.07 -2.70 -4.82
C LYS A 149 9.23 -3.60 -3.90
N ASN A 150 7.92 -3.37 -3.91
CA ASN A 150 6.88 -4.21 -3.32
C ASN A 150 6.64 -4.11 -1.80
N ILE A 151 6.93 -2.99 -1.14
CA ILE A 151 6.40 -2.79 0.23
C ILE A 151 4.86 -2.81 0.15
N GLN A 152 4.22 -3.77 0.81
CA GLN A 152 2.77 -3.95 0.74
C GLN A 152 2.08 -3.14 1.83
N ASN A 153 2.55 -3.28 3.07
CA ASN A 153 2.01 -2.61 4.24
C ASN A 153 3.13 -2.04 5.12
N VAL A 154 2.77 -1.02 5.90
CA VAL A 154 3.58 -0.45 6.97
C VAL A 154 2.83 -0.42 8.30
N ARG A 155 3.57 -0.59 9.39
CA ARG A 155 3.01 -0.62 10.74
C ARG A 155 3.94 0.05 11.74
N PRO A 156 3.42 0.55 12.87
CA PRO A 156 4.28 1.01 13.94
C PRO A 156 5.14 -0.15 14.47
N TRP A 157 6.34 0.17 14.89
CA TRP A 157 7.23 -0.77 15.57
C TRP A 157 7.87 -0.16 16.82
N LYS A 158 8.63 -0.98 17.56
CA LYS A 158 9.31 -0.58 18.79
C LYS A 158 10.18 0.67 18.55
N LYS A 159 10.31 1.51 19.59
CA LYS A 159 11.22 2.68 19.61
C LYS A 159 10.96 3.75 18.54
N GLY A 160 9.79 3.75 17.91
CA GLY A 160 9.51 4.67 16.82
C GLY A 160 10.16 4.22 15.51
N ASP A 161 10.36 2.91 15.33
CA ASP A 161 10.70 2.32 14.05
C ASP A 161 9.42 1.95 13.29
N ILE A 162 9.55 1.59 12.02
CA ILE A 162 8.44 1.16 11.17
C ILE A 162 8.68 -0.28 10.73
N LEU A 163 7.67 -1.13 10.93
CA LEU A 163 7.63 -2.47 10.38
C LEU A 163 7.13 -2.39 8.94
N LEU A 164 7.92 -2.90 8.00
CA LEU A 164 7.61 -3.03 6.58
C LEU A 164 7.24 -4.50 6.30
N GLU A 165 6.12 -4.71 5.62
CA GLU A 165 5.62 -6.03 5.25
C GLU A 165 5.66 -6.24 3.73
N GLY A 166 5.97 -7.47 3.30
CA GLY A 166 5.80 -7.91 1.92
C GLY A 166 6.95 -7.51 0.99
N THR A 167 8.10 -7.11 1.54
CA THR A 167 9.27 -6.72 0.76
C THR A 167 9.91 -7.92 0.06
N GLN A 168 10.60 -7.69 -1.06
CA GLN A 168 11.25 -8.77 -1.80
C GLN A 168 12.36 -9.41 -0.95
N ASN A 169 12.33 -10.75 -0.85
CA ASN A 169 13.21 -11.60 -0.03
C ASN A 169 13.07 -11.44 1.51
N CYS A 170 12.29 -10.47 1.99
CA CYS A 170 12.07 -10.23 3.41
C CYS A 170 10.56 -10.08 3.68
N PRO A 171 9.89 -11.10 4.24
CA PRO A 171 8.48 -11.00 4.63
C PRO A 171 8.23 -9.81 5.56
N TYR A 172 9.17 -9.58 6.49
CA TYR A 172 9.19 -8.46 7.40
C TYR A 172 10.57 -7.81 7.46
N ALA A 173 10.58 -6.48 7.49
CA ALA A 173 11.78 -5.68 7.71
C ALA A 173 11.47 -4.49 8.64
N ILE A 174 12.46 -4.02 9.39
CA ILE A 174 12.37 -2.85 10.25
C ILE A 174 13.13 -1.70 9.59
N LEU A 175 12.44 -0.58 9.41
CA LEU A 175 13.03 0.71 9.07
C LEU A 175 13.28 1.49 10.36
N ASP A 176 14.56 1.70 10.67
CA ASP A 176 15.00 2.68 11.66
C ASP A 176 14.77 4.08 11.10
N THR A 177 13.80 4.79 11.66
CA THR A 177 13.40 6.10 11.11
C THR A 177 14.38 7.22 11.41
N ALA A 178 15.31 7.03 12.34
CA ALA A 178 16.36 8.00 12.64
C ALA A 178 17.54 7.88 11.68
N THR A 179 17.90 6.66 11.27
CA THR A 179 19.07 6.42 10.42
C THR A 179 18.75 6.13 8.96
N GLY A 180 17.50 5.75 8.67
CA GLY A 180 17.02 5.29 7.38
C GLY A 180 17.41 3.84 7.05
N ASN A 181 18.09 3.13 7.97
CA ASN A 181 18.52 1.76 7.72
C ASN A 181 17.32 0.81 7.75
N VAL A 182 17.23 -0.05 6.74
CA VAL A 182 16.23 -1.11 6.67
C VAL A 182 16.91 -2.45 6.82
N LYS A 183 16.46 -3.24 7.80
CA LYS A 183 17.01 -4.56 8.11
C LYS A 183 15.91 -5.59 8.20
N LYS A 184 16.22 -6.82 7.83
CA LYS A 184 15.31 -7.94 8.03
C LYS A 184 14.93 -8.10 9.50
N LEU A 185 13.67 -8.38 9.77
CA LEU A 185 13.25 -8.84 11.09
C LEU A 185 13.44 -10.36 11.16
N ASP A 186 14.46 -10.80 11.90
CA ASP A 186 14.67 -12.23 12.13
C ASP A 186 13.86 -12.72 13.32
N PHE A 187 13.06 -13.78 13.11
CA PHE A 187 12.33 -14.49 14.16
C PHE A 187 13.26 -15.42 14.95
N ALA A 188 14.25 -14.81 15.60
CA ALA A 188 15.22 -15.48 16.46
C ALA A 188 15.38 -14.71 17.77
N GLY A 189 15.96 -15.35 18.79
CA GLY A 189 16.19 -14.71 20.09
C GLY A 189 14.88 -14.21 20.70
N GLU A 190 14.81 -12.90 20.98
CA GLU A 190 13.61 -12.27 21.59
C GLU A 190 12.37 -12.31 20.68
N TYR A 191 12.53 -12.48 19.37
CA TYR A 191 11.43 -12.55 18.39
C TYR A 191 11.12 -13.98 17.94
N ALA A 192 11.74 -15.00 18.52
CA ALA A 192 11.50 -16.40 18.14
C ALA A 192 10.03 -16.82 18.29
N TRP A 193 9.32 -16.25 19.26
CA TRP A 193 7.90 -16.54 19.48
C TRP A 193 6.97 -15.98 18.39
N LEU A 194 7.45 -15.06 17.55
CA LEU A 194 6.74 -14.56 16.38
C LEU A 194 6.75 -15.57 15.21
N GLU A 195 7.49 -16.67 15.33
CA GLU A 195 7.48 -17.72 14.33
C GLU A 195 6.07 -18.33 14.19
N GLY A 196 5.62 -18.44 12.93
CA GLY A 196 4.29 -18.93 12.58
C GLY A 196 3.15 -17.95 12.87
N CYS A 197 3.44 -16.67 13.13
CA CYS A 197 2.42 -15.61 13.06
C CYS A 197 1.99 -15.42 11.61
N ASP A 198 0.68 -15.32 11.38
CA ASP A 198 0.17 -14.91 10.08
C ASP A 198 0.38 -13.40 9.91
N ASP A 199 0.26 -12.65 11.00
CA ASP A 199 0.43 -11.21 10.97
C ASP A 199 0.97 -10.61 12.28
N ILE A 200 1.78 -9.55 12.22
CA ILE A 200 2.41 -8.95 13.41
C ILE A 200 2.38 -7.41 13.43
N THR A 201 2.26 -6.81 14.61
CA THR A 201 2.34 -5.35 14.76
C THR A 201 2.84 -4.95 16.15
N TYR A 202 3.11 -3.66 16.35
CA TYR A 202 3.36 -3.08 17.67
C TYR A 202 2.26 -2.06 18.00
N ILE A 203 1.53 -2.30 19.08
CA ILE A 203 0.42 -1.45 19.52
C ILE A 203 0.40 -1.34 21.05
N ASP A 204 0.17 -0.12 21.56
CA ASP A 204 0.08 0.17 23.00
C ASP A 204 1.21 -0.44 23.83
N GLY A 205 2.45 -0.30 23.35
CA GLY A 205 3.62 -0.80 24.06
C GLY A 205 3.91 -2.29 23.88
N ASN A 206 3.06 -3.05 23.19
CA ASN A 206 3.14 -4.50 23.08
C ASN A 206 3.34 -4.94 21.62
N VAL A 207 4.21 -5.94 21.41
CA VAL A 207 4.21 -6.67 20.14
C VAL A 207 3.04 -7.64 20.17
N VAL A 208 2.25 -7.59 19.10
CA VAL A 208 1.08 -8.44 18.91
C VAL A 208 1.33 -9.33 17.70
N CYS A 209 1.02 -10.60 17.88
CA CYS A 209 1.01 -11.62 16.85
C CYS A 209 -0.41 -12.14 16.70
N LEU A 210 -0.92 -12.09 15.47
CA LEU A 210 -2.17 -12.76 15.12
C LEU A 210 -1.86 -14.08 14.43
N LYS A 211 -2.53 -15.13 14.90
CA LYS A 211 -2.52 -16.46 14.29
C LYS A 211 -3.93 -16.83 13.95
N ALA A 212 -4.21 -16.99 12.67
CA ALA A 212 -5.51 -17.43 12.25
C ALA A 212 -5.69 -18.92 12.53
N LEU A 213 -6.89 -19.26 13.00
CA LEU A 213 -7.30 -20.61 13.34
C LEU A 213 -8.10 -21.18 12.18
N TYR A 214 -7.62 -22.31 11.66
CA TYR A 214 -8.29 -23.09 10.62
C TYR A 214 -8.33 -24.56 11.02
N ASP A 215 -9.48 -24.98 11.54
CA ASP A 215 -9.76 -26.37 11.89
C ASP A 215 -11.03 -26.81 11.13
N GLU A 216 -11.24 -28.10 10.96
CA GLU A 216 -12.41 -28.67 10.26
C GLU A 216 -13.74 -28.20 10.85
N LYS A 217 -13.74 -27.84 12.15
CA LYS A 217 -14.94 -27.42 12.89
C LYS A 217 -14.84 -26.04 13.53
N LYS A 218 -13.73 -25.34 13.36
CA LYS A 218 -13.50 -24.04 14.00
C LYS A 218 -12.74 -23.13 13.06
N TYR A 219 -13.10 -21.86 13.09
CA TYR A 219 -12.28 -20.83 12.49
C TYR A 219 -12.23 -19.61 13.38
N GLY A 220 -11.26 -18.74 13.11
CA GLY A 220 -11.13 -17.49 13.81
C GLY A 220 -9.66 -17.10 13.91
N LEU A 221 -9.27 -16.56 15.06
CA LEU A 221 -7.89 -16.24 15.34
C LEU A 221 -7.59 -16.21 16.84
N TYR A 222 -6.30 -16.25 17.12
CA TYR A 222 -5.71 -16.01 18.42
C TYR A 222 -4.82 -14.77 18.35
N GLU A 223 -4.92 -13.93 19.37
CA GLU A 223 -3.99 -12.84 19.62
C GLU A 223 -2.97 -13.28 20.67
N TYR A 224 -1.69 -13.23 20.31
CA TYR A 224 -0.58 -13.53 21.20
C TYR A 224 0.24 -12.26 21.46
N GLY A 225 0.67 -12.12 22.71
CA GLY A 225 1.74 -11.21 23.10
C GLY A 225 2.98 -11.98 23.57
N GLU A 226 4.00 -11.25 24.01
CA GLU A 226 5.27 -11.85 24.48
C GLU A 226 5.06 -12.85 25.63
N MET A 227 4.01 -12.67 26.46
CA MET A 227 3.68 -13.57 27.58
C MET A 227 2.78 -14.76 27.21
N GLY A 228 2.38 -14.90 25.94
CA GLY A 228 1.50 -15.96 25.45
C GLY A 228 0.16 -15.45 24.94
N LEU A 229 -0.86 -16.31 24.96
CA LEU A 229 -2.20 -16.01 24.45
C LEU A 229 -2.81 -14.86 25.26
N MET A 230 -3.18 -13.78 24.57
CA MET A 230 -3.82 -12.60 25.16
C MET A 230 -5.34 -12.68 25.03
N ASP A 231 -5.83 -13.04 23.84
CA ASP A 231 -7.26 -13.09 23.54
C ASP A 231 -7.55 -14.03 22.36
N SER A 232 -8.83 -14.33 22.11
CA SER A 232 -9.26 -15.17 21.01
C SER A 232 -10.62 -14.77 20.46
N LEU A 233 -10.76 -14.84 19.14
CA LEU A 233 -12.04 -14.71 18.46
C LEU A 233 -12.29 -15.99 17.66
N VAL A 234 -13.12 -16.88 18.20
CA VAL A 234 -13.30 -18.24 17.67
C VAL A 234 -14.78 -18.53 17.44
N TRP A 235 -15.07 -19.03 16.24
CA TRP A 235 -16.37 -19.56 15.86
C TRP A 235 -16.29 -21.07 15.71
N ASN A 236 -17.33 -21.75 16.19
CA ASN A 236 -17.51 -23.18 16.02
C ASN A 236 -18.43 -23.46 14.82
N ASP A 237 -18.45 -24.73 14.41
CA ASP A 237 -19.40 -25.28 13.43
C ASP A 237 -19.30 -24.68 12.03
N ALA A 238 -18.12 -24.19 11.66
CA ALA A 238 -17.82 -23.66 10.34
C ALA A 238 -16.60 -24.33 9.73
N SER A 239 -16.64 -24.53 8.41
CA SER A 239 -15.57 -25.10 7.62
C SER A 239 -15.28 -24.23 6.40
N TRP A 240 -14.03 -24.23 5.96
CA TRP A 240 -13.61 -23.50 4.78
C TRP A 240 -13.87 -24.31 3.53
N SER A 241 -14.78 -23.86 2.66
CA SER A 241 -14.98 -24.51 1.36
C SER A 241 -13.80 -24.29 0.41
N ILE A 242 -13.09 -23.15 0.54
CA ILE A 242 -11.91 -22.79 -0.23
C ILE A 242 -10.96 -22.00 0.68
N TYR A 243 -9.77 -22.54 0.94
CA TYR A 243 -8.73 -21.82 1.67
C TYR A 243 -8.08 -20.76 0.77
N THR A 244 -8.03 -19.51 1.24
CA THR A 244 -7.21 -18.47 0.61
C THR A 244 -6.12 -18.06 1.59
N LYS A 245 -4.89 -17.82 1.12
CA LYS A 245 -3.77 -17.47 2.02
C LYS A 245 -3.95 -16.11 2.73
N ASN A 246 -4.77 -15.21 2.19
CA ASN A 246 -4.97 -13.86 2.71
C ASN A 246 -6.32 -13.76 3.42
N ILE A 247 -6.43 -14.39 4.58
CA ILE A 247 -7.67 -14.36 5.38
C ILE A 247 -7.62 -13.28 6.45
N LEU A 248 -6.44 -12.89 6.90
CA LEU A 248 -6.24 -11.95 7.99
C LEU A 248 -5.28 -10.84 7.54
N GLU A 249 -5.58 -9.60 7.91
CA GLU A 249 -4.70 -8.45 7.65
C GLU A 249 -4.93 -7.37 8.71
N ILE A 250 -3.87 -6.91 9.37
CA ILE A 250 -3.89 -5.77 10.29
C ILE A 250 -3.90 -4.48 9.48
N ARG A 251 -4.86 -3.59 9.78
CA ARG A 251 -5.08 -2.31 9.08
C ARG A 251 -5.14 -1.16 10.08
N GLY A 252 -4.02 -0.87 10.73
CA GLY A 252 -3.93 0.15 11.79
C GLY A 252 -4.23 -0.44 13.16
N GLY A 253 -5.15 0.18 13.92
CA GLY A 253 -5.60 -0.32 15.24
C GLY A 253 -6.64 -1.45 15.16
N MET A 254 -6.95 -1.91 13.95
CA MET A 254 -7.97 -2.90 13.66
C MET A 254 -7.39 -3.97 12.74
N PHE A 255 -8.14 -5.05 12.53
CA PHE A 255 -7.83 -6.05 11.53
C PHE A 255 -9.06 -6.42 10.73
N THR A 256 -8.81 -6.98 9.54
CA THR A 256 -9.86 -7.58 8.73
C THR A 256 -9.72 -9.09 8.72
N ILE A 257 -10.83 -9.81 8.90
CA ILE A 257 -10.89 -11.25 8.71
C ILE A 257 -11.87 -11.59 7.59
N LYS A 258 -11.43 -12.41 6.66
CA LYS A 258 -12.31 -13.05 5.68
C LYS A 258 -13.02 -14.20 6.36
N HIS A 259 -14.33 -14.30 6.22
CA HIS A 259 -15.11 -15.44 6.71
C HIS A 259 -15.32 -16.48 5.61
N PRO A 260 -15.49 -17.76 5.95
CA PRO A 260 -15.84 -18.79 4.98
C PRO A 260 -17.21 -18.51 4.36
N THR A 261 -17.44 -18.96 3.14
CA THR A 261 -18.70 -18.72 2.41
C THR A 261 -19.85 -19.60 2.90
N LYS A 262 -19.56 -20.75 3.49
CA LYS A 262 -20.54 -21.75 3.96
C LYS A 262 -20.21 -22.27 5.36
N MET A 263 -21.23 -22.76 6.05
CA MET A 263 -21.14 -23.49 7.32
C MET A 263 -20.92 -25.00 7.07
N ILE A 264 -20.68 -25.80 8.12
CA ILE A 264 -20.41 -27.26 7.99
C ILE A 264 -21.58 -28.02 7.37
N ASP A 265 -22.81 -27.59 7.65
CA ASP A 265 -24.04 -28.16 7.08
C ASP A 265 -24.28 -27.78 5.60
N GLY A 266 -23.42 -26.93 5.04
CA GLY A 266 -23.50 -26.46 3.65
C GLY A 266 -24.34 -25.20 3.45
N GLU A 267 -24.96 -24.67 4.51
CA GLU A 267 -25.74 -23.43 4.47
C GLU A 267 -24.83 -22.20 4.30
N PRO A 268 -25.32 -21.10 3.72
CA PRO A 268 -24.55 -19.86 3.60
C PRO A 268 -24.11 -19.33 4.97
N ASN A 269 -22.85 -18.94 5.10
CA ASN A 269 -22.37 -18.29 6.32
C ASN A 269 -22.97 -16.86 6.39
N PRO A 270 -23.71 -16.51 7.46
CA PRO A 270 -24.27 -15.16 7.61
C PRO A 270 -23.19 -14.06 7.70
N LEU A 271 -21.96 -14.43 8.04
CA LEU A 271 -20.81 -13.54 8.10
C LEU A 271 -19.95 -13.60 6.82
N ASN A 272 -20.45 -14.15 5.70
CA ASN A 272 -19.67 -14.25 4.46
C ASN A 272 -19.16 -12.87 3.98
N GLY A 273 -17.84 -12.74 3.86
CA GLY A 273 -17.16 -11.51 3.42
C GLY A 273 -15.92 -11.18 4.26
N ILE A 274 -15.42 -9.96 4.12
CA ILE A 274 -14.29 -9.45 4.89
C ILE A 274 -14.86 -8.52 5.98
N PHE A 275 -14.71 -8.86 7.25
CA PHE A 275 -15.25 -8.08 8.38
C PHE A 275 -14.14 -7.40 9.16
N ILE A 276 -14.45 -6.22 9.70
CA ILE A 276 -13.52 -5.40 10.50
C ILE A 276 -13.71 -5.71 11.98
N HIS A 277 -12.60 -5.86 12.70
CA HIS A 277 -12.54 -6.21 14.12
C HIS A 277 -11.48 -5.37 14.86
N TYR A 278 -11.65 -5.22 16.18
CA TYR A 278 -10.67 -4.52 17.03
C TYR A 278 -9.49 -5.42 17.35
N LEU A 279 -8.28 -4.86 17.32
CA LEU A 279 -7.08 -5.62 17.65
C LEU A 279 -6.90 -5.83 19.16
N LYS A 280 -7.45 -4.95 20.02
CA LYS A 280 -7.22 -5.01 21.47
C LYS A 280 -8.32 -4.31 22.30
N PRO A 281 -9.07 -5.03 23.17
CA PRO A 281 -9.20 -6.49 23.18
C PRO A 281 -9.76 -6.98 21.83
N LEU A 282 -9.54 -8.25 21.50
CA LEU A 282 -10.17 -8.81 20.31
C LEU A 282 -11.68 -8.69 20.45
N GLY A 283 -12.30 -8.11 19.44
CA GLY A 283 -13.73 -7.85 19.49
C GLY A 283 -14.27 -7.44 18.14
N THR A 284 -15.58 -7.34 18.07
CA THR A 284 -16.28 -6.85 16.89
C THR A 284 -16.92 -5.51 17.24
N PRO A 285 -16.89 -4.52 16.34
CA PRO A 285 -17.72 -3.34 16.48
C PRO A 285 -19.19 -3.64 16.74
N ASP A 286 -19.84 -2.79 17.52
CA ASP A 286 -21.27 -2.94 17.88
C ASP A 286 -22.18 -3.07 16.65
N SER A 287 -21.85 -2.35 15.58
CA SER A 287 -22.43 -2.57 14.26
C SER A 287 -21.34 -3.12 13.34
N PRO A 288 -21.37 -4.43 13.01
CA PRO A 288 -20.36 -5.02 12.16
C PRO A 288 -20.35 -4.33 10.80
N VAL A 289 -19.15 -4.08 10.30
CA VAL A 289 -18.93 -3.48 8.98
C VAL A 289 -18.16 -4.47 8.14
N ARG A 290 -18.70 -4.76 6.97
CA ARG A 290 -18.05 -5.61 5.97
C ARG A 290 -17.33 -4.72 4.97
N MET A 291 -16.14 -5.09 4.55
CA MET A 291 -15.37 -4.40 3.53
C MET A 291 -15.45 -5.17 2.21
N GLU A 292 -15.72 -4.46 1.12
CA GLU A 292 -15.69 -4.99 -0.24
C GLU A 292 -14.79 -4.11 -1.11
N SER A 293 -13.56 -4.58 -1.33
CA SER A 293 -12.51 -3.81 -1.99
C SER A 293 -12.22 -2.50 -1.24
N ASN A 294 -12.72 -1.36 -1.74
CA ASN A 294 -12.54 -0.03 -1.15
C ASN A 294 -13.84 0.54 -0.54
N ASN A 295 -14.91 -0.24 -0.54
CA ASN A 295 -16.21 0.16 -0.01
C ASN A 295 -16.49 -0.54 1.32
N PHE A 296 -17.31 0.11 2.14
CA PHE A 296 -17.78 -0.40 3.42
C PHE A 296 -19.27 -0.69 3.31
N ILE A 297 -19.70 -1.87 3.76
CA ILE A 297 -21.09 -2.29 3.76
C ILE A 297 -21.58 -2.25 5.21
N ASP A 298 -22.57 -1.41 5.46
CA ASP A 298 -23.18 -1.27 6.78
C ASP A 298 -24.07 -2.48 7.14
N SER A 299 -24.61 -2.47 8.35
CA SER A 299 -25.51 -3.53 8.85
C SER A 299 -26.85 -3.63 8.10
N LYS A 300 -27.20 -2.64 7.26
CA LYS A 300 -28.38 -2.64 6.39
C LYS A 300 -28.05 -3.09 4.96
N GLY A 301 -26.79 -3.40 4.67
CA GLY A 301 -26.33 -3.78 3.34
C GLY A 301 -26.06 -2.60 2.41
N ILE A 302 -26.01 -1.37 2.93
CA ILE A 302 -25.76 -0.17 2.14
C ILE A 302 -24.25 -0.03 1.92
N SER A 303 -23.85 0.12 0.67
CA SER A 303 -22.46 0.35 0.28
C SER A 303 -22.07 1.82 0.44
N ILE A 304 -21.00 2.05 1.18
CA ILE A 304 -20.39 3.33 1.49
C ILE A 304 -19.02 3.36 0.81
N GLY A 305 -18.97 4.04 -0.32
CA GLY A 305 -17.77 4.29 -1.10
C GLY A 305 -17.58 5.78 -1.37
N TYR A 306 -16.35 6.17 -1.63
CA TYR A 306 -15.97 7.55 -1.88
C TYR A 306 -15.44 7.70 -3.32
N SER A 307 -16.23 8.38 -4.17
CA SER A 307 -15.79 8.76 -5.52
C SER A 307 -14.73 9.88 -5.43
N SER A 308 -14.11 10.20 -6.57
CA SER A 308 -13.20 11.35 -6.62
C SER A 308 -13.89 12.68 -6.34
N GLU A 309 -15.19 12.81 -6.61
CA GLU A 309 -15.98 14.03 -6.31
C GLU A 309 -16.31 14.15 -4.82
N ASP A 310 -16.45 13.03 -4.12
CA ASP A 310 -16.63 13.03 -2.66
C ASP A 310 -15.34 13.47 -1.94
N LEU A 311 -14.17 13.23 -2.54
CA LEU A 311 -12.84 13.47 -1.96
C LEU A 311 -12.31 14.86 -2.28
N ILE A 312 -13.10 15.87 -1.94
CA ILE A 312 -12.75 17.28 -2.08
C ILE A 312 -12.86 17.93 -0.71
N VAL A 313 -11.79 18.58 -0.27
CA VAL A 313 -11.84 19.40 0.95
C VAL A 313 -12.33 20.78 0.57
N THR A 314 -13.57 21.07 0.92
CA THR A 314 -14.08 22.45 0.90
C THR A 314 -13.44 23.18 2.08
N LYS A 315 -12.59 24.16 1.77
CA LYS A 315 -12.01 25.08 2.76
C LYS A 315 -12.99 26.18 3.10
#